data_AF-A0A7C6XAQ1-F1
#
_entry.id   AF-A0A7C6XAQ1-F1
#
_cell.length_a   1.000
_cell.length_b   1.000
_cell.length_c   1.000
_cell.angle_alpha   90.00
_cell.angle_beta   90.00
_cell.angle_gamma   90.00
#
_symmetry.space_group_name_H-M   'P 1'
#
loop_
_entity.id
_entity.type
_entity.pdbx_description
1 polymer ?
#
loop_
_entity_poly.entity_id
_entity_poly.type
_entity_poly.pdbx_seq_one_letter_code
_entity_poly.pdbx_strand_id
1 'polypeptide(L)'
;MKKNMLLILIISFAFSGWSQANENNKPNLSTTYEQMFQAVWDKAAEGELPVYECERVVGTASKMLSEKKDQNGEAQQAYKACYVDAILHYTDAFFNLRNNSSIDSAENKPYGCELYTRYLTGHVMSLEAYADRFDLSVTDLNKQINERLSETASLCQVELN
;
A
#
# COMPACT_ATOMS: atom_id res chain seq x y z
N MET A 1 -2.20 -64.62 18.13
CA MET A 1 -2.36 -63.78 16.92
C MET A 1 -3.19 -62.55 17.28
N LYS A 2 -2.68 -61.34 16.99
CA LYS A 2 -3.39 -60.10 16.58
C LYS A 2 -4.52 -59.58 17.51
N LYS A 3 -4.62 -58.31 17.90
CA LYS A 3 -4.09 -57.03 17.39
C LYS A 3 -4.24 -55.98 18.50
N ASN A 4 -3.19 -55.18 18.72
CA ASN A 4 -3.29 -53.89 19.38
C ASN A 4 -4.19 -52.97 18.54
N MET A 5 -5.12 -52.27 19.17
CA MET A 5 -5.84 -51.17 18.53
C MET A 5 -5.54 -49.88 19.30
N LEU A 6 -4.44 -49.24 18.89
CA LEU A 6 -4.11 -47.87 19.25
C LEU A 6 -5.20 -46.96 18.65
N LEU A 7 -5.95 -46.28 19.51
CA LEU A 7 -6.79 -45.15 19.11
C LEU A 7 -5.86 -43.96 18.80
N ILE A 8 -5.57 -43.74 17.52
CA ILE A 8 -4.95 -42.49 17.05
C ILE A 8 -6.11 -41.52 16.78
N LEU A 9 -6.35 -40.61 17.73
CA LEU A 9 -7.15 -39.41 17.49
C LEU A 9 -6.31 -38.49 16.59
N ILE A 10 -6.57 -38.57 15.29
CA ILE A 10 -6.07 -37.60 14.31
C ILE A 10 -6.82 -36.30 14.59
N ILE A 11 -6.19 -35.41 15.35
CA ILE A 11 -6.60 -34.01 15.43
C ILE A 11 -6.26 -33.40 14.06
N SER A 12 -7.25 -33.42 13.17
CA SER A 12 -7.22 -32.67 11.93
C SER A 12 -7.28 -31.18 12.29
N PHE A 13 -6.12 -30.59 12.58
CA PHE A 13 -5.93 -29.15 12.42
C PHE A 13 -6.05 -28.88 10.92
N ALA A 14 -7.28 -28.69 10.46
CA ALA A 14 -7.53 -27.89 9.28
C ALA A 14 -7.00 -26.50 9.62
N PHE A 15 -5.73 -26.24 9.27
CA PHE A 15 -5.27 -24.90 8.95
C PHE A 15 -6.13 -24.45 7.78
N SER A 16 -7.35 -23.99 8.07
CA SER A 16 -8.01 -22.99 7.24
C SER A 16 -7.02 -21.85 7.17
N GLY A 17 -6.34 -21.75 6.03
CA GLY A 17 -5.34 -20.75 5.76
C GLY A 17 -5.85 -19.43 6.29
N TRP A 18 -5.12 -18.87 7.25
CA TRP A 18 -5.26 -17.48 7.56
C TRP A 18 -4.94 -16.75 6.26
N SER A 19 -5.98 -16.39 5.53
CA SER A 19 -5.96 -15.12 4.81
C SER A 19 -5.72 -14.10 5.92
N GLN A 20 -4.46 -13.81 6.19
CA GLN A 20 -4.09 -12.52 6.72
C GLN A 20 -4.55 -11.57 5.62
N ALA A 21 -5.78 -11.07 5.74
CA ALA A 21 -6.13 -9.81 5.13
C ALA A 21 -5.01 -8.87 5.57
N ASN A 22 -4.17 -8.45 4.64
CA ASN A 22 -3.20 -7.39 4.87
C ASN A 22 -4.04 -6.18 5.28
N GLU A 23 -4.27 -5.99 6.58
CA GLU A 23 -5.06 -4.87 7.07
C GLU A 23 -4.24 -3.60 6.82
N ASN A 24 -4.56 -2.97 5.71
CA ASN A 24 -3.99 -1.71 5.31
C ASN A 24 -4.62 -0.58 6.12
N ASN A 25 -4.16 -0.45 7.36
CA ASN A 25 -4.64 0.52 8.33
C ASN A 25 -3.97 1.88 8.14
N LYS A 26 -4.73 2.96 8.39
CA LYS A 26 -4.22 4.33 8.34
C LYS A 26 -3.05 4.49 9.32
N PRO A 27 -1.86 4.95 8.87
CA PRO A 27 -0.76 5.21 9.78
C PRO A 27 -1.10 6.32 10.78
N ASN A 28 -0.58 6.18 12.00
CA ASN A 28 -0.68 7.20 13.03
C ASN A 28 0.47 8.20 12.84
N LEU A 29 0.16 9.41 12.36
CA LEU A 29 1.13 10.48 12.16
C LEU A 29 1.05 11.52 13.28
N SER A 30 2.11 12.33 13.43
CA SER A 30 2.09 13.43 14.38
C SER A 30 1.00 14.45 14.06
N THR A 31 0.61 15.25 15.06
CA THR A 31 -0.42 16.29 14.92
C THR A 31 -0.09 17.31 13.83
N THR A 32 1.19 17.46 13.49
CA THR A 32 1.64 18.30 12.37
C THR A 32 1.11 17.80 11.04
N TYR A 33 1.04 16.48 10.82
CA TYR A 33 0.65 15.89 9.54
C TYR A 33 -0.75 15.29 9.54
N GLU A 34 -1.31 14.96 10.71
CA GLU A 34 -2.56 14.22 10.87
C GLU A 34 -3.70 14.73 9.98
N GLN A 35 -3.99 16.03 10.02
CA GLN A 35 -5.08 16.62 9.22
C GLN A 35 -4.80 16.60 7.72
N MET A 36 -3.55 16.82 7.30
CA MET A 36 -3.20 16.80 5.88
C MET A 36 -3.25 15.38 5.33
N PHE A 37 -2.77 14.41 6.12
CA PHE A 37 -2.81 13.02 5.73
C PHE A 37 -4.21 12.41 5.83
N GLN A 38 -5.10 12.94 6.66
CA GLN A 38 -6.51 12.55 6.63
C GLN A 38 -7.12 12.83 5.24
N ALA A 39 -6.82 13.97 4.63
CA ALA A 39 -7.29 14.28 3.28
C ALA A 39 -6.71 13.32 2.23
N VAL A 40 -5.43 12.95 2.35
CA VAL A 40 -4.80 11.91 1.53
C VAL A 40 -5.54 10.59 1.66
N TRP A 41 -5.82 10.19 2.90
CA TRP A 41 -6.47 8.92 3.21
C TRP A 41 -7.91 8.87 2.68
N ASP A 42 -8.68 9.93 2.91
CA ASP A 42 -10.05 10.04 2.42
C ASP A 42 -10.09 10.01 0.89
N LYS A 43 -9.16 10.70 0.23
CA LYS A 43 -9.11 10.72 -1.23
C LYS A 43 -8.72 9.36 -1.83
N ALA A 44 -7.73 8.69 -1.22
CA ALA A 44 -7.37 7.33 -1.58
C ALA A 44 -8.56 6.35 -1.39
N ALA A 45 -9.38 6.53 -0.34
CA ALA A 45 -10.57 5.71 -0.09
C ALA A 45 -11.63 5.82 -1.20
N GLU A 46 -11.65 6.92 -1.96
CA GLU A 46 -12.52 7.10 -3.13
C GLU A 46 -12.04 6.31 -4.36
N GLY A 47 -10.90 5.59 -4.26
CA GLY A 47 -10.24 4.95 -5.40
C GLY A 47 -9.65 5.95 -6.39
N GLU A 48 -9.32 7.15 -5.90
CA GLU A 48 -8.60 8.19 -6.63
C GLU A 48 -7.20 8.38 -6.04
N LEU A 49 -6.20 8.63 -6.88
CA LEU A 49 -4.85 8.86 -6.39
C LEU A 49 -4.76 10.23 -5.71
N PRO A 50 -4.29 10.30 -4.45
CA PRO A 50 -4.24 11.53 -3.67
C PRO A 50 -3.01 12.38 -4.02
N VAL A 51 -2.77 12.65 -5.30
CA VAL A 51 -1.54 13.31 -5.78
C VAL A 51 -1.37 14.69 -5.14
N TYR A 52 -2.40 15.54 -5.23
CA TYR A 52 -2.35 16.91 -4.72
C TYR A 52 -2.34 16.97 -3.19
N GLU A 53 -3.08 16.08 -2.54
CA GLU A 53 -3.09 15.96 -1.09
C GLU A 53 -1.71 15.52 -0.58
N CYS A 54 -1.06 14.59 -1.28
CA CYS A 54 0.30 14.17 -0.94
C CYS A 54 1.36 15.23 -1.23
N GLU A 55 1.24 16.02 -2.30
CA GLU A 55 2.12 17.16 -2.53
C GLU A 55 2.16 18.11 -1.33
N ARG A 56 1.01 18.35 -0.68
CA ARG A 56 0.93 19.19 0.52
C ARG A 56 1.66 18.57 1.72
N VAL A 57 1.48 17.27 1.96
CA VAL A 57 2.18 16.54 3.04
C VAL A 57 3.69 16.55 2.79
N VAL A 58 4.11 16.13 1.60
CA VAL A 58 5.52 16.01 1.18
C VAL A 58 6.21 17.37 1.13
N GLY A 59 5.51 18.41 0.70
CA GLY A 59 6.01 19.79 0.70
C GLY A 59 6.27 20.30 2.12
N THR A 60 5.36 20.01 3.05
CA THR A 60 5.53 20.36 4.47
C THR A 60 6.67 19.56 5.11
N ALA A 61 6.73 18.25 4.84
CA ALA A 61 7.79 17.37 5.30
C ALA A 61 9.17 17.81 4.79
N SER A 62 9.26 18.14 3.50
CA SER A 62 10.48 18.68 2.89
C SER A 62 10.93 19.99 3.54
N LYS A 63 9.98 20.88 3.87
CA LYS A 63 10.26 22.14 4.56
C LYS A 63 10.75 21.92 5.99
N MET A 64 10.16 20.97 6.71
CA MET A 64 10.60 20.65 8.08
C MET A 64 12.03 20.09 8.11
N LEU A 65 12.38 19.24 7.15
CA LEU A 65 13.75 18.77 7.00
C LEU A 65 14.72 19.91 6.66
N SER A 66 14.39 20.75 5.67
CA SER A 66 15.29 21.84 5.25
C SER A 66 15.50 22.90 6.32
N GLU A 67 14.48 23.15 7.15
CA GLU A 67 14.56 24.06 8.29
C GLU A 67 15.16 23.41 9.56
N LYS A 68 15.56 22.13 9.51
CA LYS A 68 16.04 21.34 10.66
C LYS A 68 15.06 21.32 11.82
N LYS A 69 13.76 21.31 11.50
CA LYS A 69 12.65 21.23 12.44
C LYS A 69 11.99 19.85 12.48
N ASP A 70 12.47 18.92 11.67
CA ASP A 70 12.06 17.53 11.76
C ASP A 70 12.53 16.94 13.10
N GLN A 71 11.58 16.74 14.00
CA GLN A 71 11.82 16.12 15.29
C GLN A 71 11.44 14.64 15.15
N ASN A 72 12.28 13.74 15.66
CA ASN A 72 11.99 12.30 15.73
C ASN A 72 11.67 11.61 14.39
N GLY A 73 12.05 12.20 13.25
CA GLY A 73 11.83 11.61 11.92
C GLY A 73 10.38 11.67 11.44
N GLU A 74 9.56 12.57 11.97
CA GLU A 74 8.15 12.71 11.57
C GLU A 74 7.99 13.06 10.09
N ALA A 75 8.89 13.86 9.53
CA ALA A 75 8.88 14.21 8.11
C ALA A 75 9.12 12.97 7.22
N GLN A 76 10.04 12.09 7.62
CA GLN A 76 10.28 10.82 6.92
C GLN A 76 9.05 9.91 6.99
N GLN A 77 8.40 9.83 8.17
CA GLN A 77 7.18 9.04 8.35
C GLN A 77 6.03 9.57 7.48
N ALA A 78 5.84 10.89 7.43
CA ALA A 78 4.80 11.52 6.62
C ALA A 78 5.02 11.30 5.12
N TYR A 79 6.28 11.41 4.66
CA TYR A 79 6.62 11.09 3.27
C TYR A 79 6.33 9.61 2.96
N LYS A 80 6.78 8.69 3.81
CA LYS A 80 6.54 7.25 3.66
C LYS A 80 5.05 6.91 3.65
N ALA A 81 4.25 7.58 4.49
CA ALA A 81 2.80 7.39 4.53
C ALA A 81 2.14 7.75 3.19
N CYS A 82 2.59 8.82 2.54
CA CYS A 82 2.14 9.18 1.19
C CYS A 82 2.63 8.21 0.12
N TYR A 83 3.88 7.78 0.21
CA TYR A 83 4.48 6.90 -0.79
C TYR A 83 3.92 5.47 -0.73
N VAL A 84 3.78 4.90 0.46
CA VAL A 84 3.43 3.48 0.64
C VAL A 84 1.98 3.33 1.06
N ASP A 85 1.61 3.90 2.21
CA ASP A 85 0.32 3.58 2.84
C ASP A 85 -0.87 4.14 2.04
N ALA A 86 -0.76 5.36 1.52
CA ALA A 86 -1.79 5.96 0.67
C ALA A 86 -1.96 5.20 -0.66
N ILE A 87 -0.86 4.74 -1.26
CA ILE A 87 -0.89 3.92 -2.49
C ILE A 87 -1.61 2.60 -2.26
N LEU A 88 -1.31 1.93 -1.14
CA LEU A 88 -1.99 0.69 -0.79
C LEU A 88 -3.48 0.97 -0.56
N HIS A 89 -3.82 2.07 0.10
CA HIS A 89 -5.22 2.39 0.40
C HIS A 89 -6.02 2.69 -0.87
N TYR A 90 -5.41 3.46 -1.78
CA TYR A 90 -5.92 3.69 -3.12
C TYR A 90 -6.10 2.37 -3.87
N THR A 91 -5.11 1.47 -3.81
CA THR A 91 -5.14 0.19 -4.52
C THR A 91 -6.35 -0.64 -4.09
N ASP A 92 -6.54 -0.80 -2.78
CA ASP A 92 -7.66 -1.56 -2.23
C ASP A 92 -9.00 -0.94 -2.63
N ALA A 93 -9.13 0.39 -2.52
CA ALA A 93 -10.34 1.10 -2.93
C ALA A 93 -10.60 0.97 -4.43
N PHE A 94 -9.59 1.16 -5.27
CA PHE A 94 -9.71 1.10 -6.73
C PHE A 94 -10.25 -0.25 -7.21
N PHE A 95 -9.75 -1.36 -6.67
CA PHE A 95 -10.21 -2.70 -7.07
C PHE A 95 -11.57 -3.08 -6.48
N ASN A 96 -12.01 -2.42 -5.41
CA ASN A 96 -13.36 -2.55 -4.87
C ASN A 96 -14.41 -1.75 -5.65
N LEU A 97 -13.99 -0.84 -6.54
CA LEU A 97 -14.90 -0.06 -7.37
C LEU A 97 -15.27 -0.78 -8.66
N ARG A 98 -16.54 -0.60 -9.06
CA ARG A 98 -17.08 -1.03 -10.35
C ARG A 98 -16.80 -2.52 -10.60
N ASN A 99 -16.16 -2.86 -11.71
CA ASN A 99 -15.74 -4.19 -12.11
C ASN A 99 -14.20 -4.32 -12.19
N ASN A 100 -13.46 -3.44 -11.52
CA ASN A 100 -12.00 -3.38 -11.65
C ASN A 100 -11.30 -4.66 -11.20
N SER A 101 -11.88 -5.40 -10.25
CA SER A 101 -11.38 -6.68 -9.74
C SER A 101 -11.82 -7.90 -10.56
N SER A 102 -12.79 -7.77 -11.46
CA SER A 102 -13.25 -8.88 -12.29
C SER A 102 -12.15 -9.32 -13.27
N ILE A 103 -11.95 -10.63 -13.41
CA ILE A 103 -10.90 -11.20 -14.25
C ILE A 103 -11.30 -11.14 -15.73
N ASP A 104 -10.40 -10.60 -16.55
CA ASP A 104 -10.45 -10.75 -18.00
C ASP A 104 -9.99 -12.17 -18.39
N SER A 105 -10.88 -12.94 -19.00
CA SER A 105 -10.59 -14.30 -19.47
C SER A 105 -9.49 -14.39 -20.53
N ALA A 106 -9.23 -13.31 -21.29
CA ALA A 106 -8.21 -13.31 -22.33
C ALA A 106 -6.80 -13.12 -21.77
N GLU A 107 -6.67 -12.27 -20.74
CA GLU A 107 -5.38 -11.86 -20.18
C GLU A 107 -5.09 -12.51 -18.81
N ASN A 108 -6.09 -13.18 -18.22
CA ASN A 108 -6.02 -13.78 -16.89
C ASN A 108 -5.58 -12.78 -15.80
N LYS A 109 -6.02 -11.52 -15.93
CA LYS A 109 -5.75 -10.43 -14.98
C LYS A 109 -7.01 -9.58 -14.77
N PRO A 110 -7.13 -8.84 -13.65
CA PRO A 110 -8.25 -7.93 -13.42
C PRO A 110 -8.40 -6.86 -14.52
N TYR A 111 -9.65 -6.53 -14.90
CA TYR A 111 -9.94 -5.48 -15.91
C TYR A 111 -9.33 -4.12 -15.55
N GLY A 112 -9.23 -3.81 -14.26
CA GLY A 112 -8.68 -2.55 -13.79
C GLY A 112 -7.17 -2.41 -13.98
N CYS A 113 -6.44 -3.48 -14.32
CA CYS A 113 -4.97 -3.48 -14.26
C CYS A 113 -4.29 -2.45 -15.17
N GLU A 114 -4.77 -2.23 -16.40
CA GLU A 114 -4.15 -1.26 -17.31
C GLU A 114 -4.23 0.17 -16.74
N LEU A 115 -5.43 0.55 -16.29
CA LEU A 115 -5.68 1.87 -15.72
C LEU A 115 -4.94 2.05 -14.39
N TYR A 116 -5.01 1.04 -13.52
CA TYR A 116 -4.31 0.99 -12.25
C TYR A 116 -2.80 1.20 -12.43
N THR A 117 -2.17 0.43 -13.32
CA THR A 117 -0.73 0.49 -13.56
C THR A 117 -0.32 1.88 -14.05
N ARG A 118 -1.03 2.41 -15.05
CA ARG A 118 -0.74 3.75 -15.59
C ARG A 118 -0.80 4.84 -14.52
N TYR A 119 -1.83 4.78 -13.69
CA TYR A 119 -2.06 5.76 -12.63
C TYR A 119 -1.04 5.62 -11.50
N LEU A 120 -0.80 4.40 -11.03
CA LEU A 120 0.17 4.11 -9.99
C LEU A 120 1.57 4.56 -10.39
N THR A 121 2.04 4.21 -11.59
CA THR A 121 3.36 4.63 -12.09
C THR A 121 3.50 6.15 -12.10
N GLY A 122 2.47 6.87 -12.56
CA GLY A 122 2.50 8.34 -12.58
C GLY A 122 2.64 8.95 -11.19
N HIS A 123 1.94 8.40 -10.19
CA HIS A 123 2.02 8.89 -8.82
C HIS A 123 3.33 8.51 -8.14
N VAL A 124 3.78 7.26 -8.29
CA VAL A 124 5.07 6.80 -7.76
C VAL A 124 6.21 7.68 -8.29
N MET A 125 6.30 7.90 -9.60
CA MET A 125 7.31 8.77 -10.21
C MET A 125 7.29 10.21 -9.64
N SER A 126 6.11 10.74 -9.30
CA SER A 126 5.99 12.08 -8.71
C SER A 126 6.59 12.16 -7.29
N LEU A 127 6.55 11.06 -6.54
CA LEU A 127 7.05 10.99 -5.17
C LEU A 127 8.51 10.52 -5.10
N GLU A 128 8.96 9.70 -6.05
CA GLU A 128 10.35 9.21 -6.17
C GLU A 128 11.35 10.36 -6.17
N ALA A 129 11.03 11.48 -6.83
CA ALA A 129 11.87 12.67 -6.90
C ALA A 129 12.24 13.29 -5.53
N TYR A 130 11.54 12.89 -4.47
CA TYR A 130 11.78 13.37 -3.11
C TYR A 130 12.48 12.35 -2.20
N ALA A 131 12.58 11.07 -2.58
CA ALA A 131 13.02 9.99 -1.68
C ALA A 131 14.39 10.25 -1.05
N ASP A 132 15.37 10.67 -1.87
CA ASP A 132 16.72 11.02 -1.43
C ASP A 132 16.74 12.14 -0.38
N ARG A 133 15.81 13.10 -0.46
CA ARG A 133 15.70 14.18 0.53
C ARG A 133 15.33 13.65 1.91
N PHE A 134 14.55 12.57 1.95
CA PHE A 134 14.12 11.92 3.17
C PHE A 134 15.07 10.80 3.62
N ASP A 135 16.21 10.59 2.95
CA ASP A 135 17.14 9.49 3.24
C ASP A 135 16.46 8.12 3.15
N LEU A 136 15.62 7.93 2.11
CA LEU A 136 14.87 6.71 1.86
C LEU A 136 15.21 6.15 0.48
N SER A 137 15.32 4.82 0.41
CA SER A 137 15.54 4.08 -0.83
C SER A 137 14.21 3.87 -1.57
N VAL A 138 14.11 4.35 -2.81
CA VAL A 138 12.97 4.08 -3.71
C VAL A 138 12.74 2.58 -3.86
N THR A 139 13.80 1.80 -4.04
CA THR A 139 13.72 0.34 -4.14
C THR A 139 13.08 -0.29 -2.90
N ASP A 140 13.41 0.18 -1.70
CA ASP A 140 12.82 -0.34 -0.46
C ASP A 140 11.36 0.09 -0.28
N LEU A 141 10.99 1.28 -0.74
CA LEU A 141 9.60 1.77 -0.72
C LEU A 141 8.73 0.98 -1.71
N ASN A 142 9.22 0.78 -2.93
CA ASN A 142 8.54 0.00 -3.98
C ASN A 142 8.40 -1.47 -3.58
N LYS A 143 9.42 -2.04 -2.93
CA LYS A 143 9.34 -3.37 -2.31
C LYS A 143 8.23 -3.45 -1.27
N GLN A 144 8.11 -2.46 -0.38
CA GLN A 144 7.05 -2.43 0.64
C GLN A 144 5.65 -2.32 0.05
N ILE A 145 5.47 -1.60 -1.06
CA ILE A 145 4.20 -1.58 -1.80
C ILE A 145 3.92 -3.01 -2.29
N ASN A 146 4.85 -3.60 -3.04
CA ASN A 146 4.66 -4.92 -3.66
C ASN A 146 4.37 -6.03 -2.65
N GLU A 147 5.06 -6.05 -1.50
CA GLU A 147 4.84 -7.04 -0.44
C GLU A 147 3.47 -6.91 0.25
N ARG A 148 2.84 -5.73 0.16
CA ARG A 148 1.59 -5.40 0.84
C ARG A 148 0.38 -5.29 -0.08
N LEU A 149 0.57 -5.40 -1.41
CA LEU A 149 -0.53 -5.43 -2.36
C LEU A 149 -1.54 -6.52 -2.00
N SER A 150 -2.82 -6.24 -2.22
CA SER A 150 -3.86 -7.26 -2.14
C SER A 150 -3.65 -8.34 -3.22
N GLU A 151 -4.21 -9.53 -3.00
CA GLU A 151 -4.12 -10.64 -3.97
C GLU A 151 -4.59 -10.20 -5.35
N THR A 152 -5.72 -9.49 -5.44
CA THR A 152 -6.25 -8.94 -6.70
C THR A 152 -5.26 -8.00 -7.39
N ALA A 153 -4.71 -7.03 -6.67
CA ALA A 153 -3.78 -6.07 -7.26
C ALA A 153 -2.46 -6.72 -7.69
N SER A 154 -2.00 -7.75 -6.98
CA SER A 154 -0.79 -8.49 -7.33
C SER A 154 -0.87 -9.19 -8.69
N LEU A 155 -2.08 -9.54 -9.15
CA LEU A 155 -2.30 -10.12 -10.48
C LEU A 155 -2.01 -9.14 -11.63
N CYS A 156 -1.93 -7.83 -11.34
CA CYS A 156 -1.55 -6.84 -12.34
C CYS A 156 -0.05 -6.82 -12.65
N GLN A 157 0.78 -7.53 -11.86
CA GLN A 157 2.23 -7.66 -12.08
C GLN A 157 2.93 -6.31 -12.30
N VAL A 158 2.58 -5.31 -11.49
CA VAL A 158 3.15 -3.98 -11.63
C VAL A 158 4.63 -4.00 -11.24
N GLU A 159 5.47 -3.55 -12.17
CA GLU A 159 6.89 -3.29 -11.91
C GLU A 159 7.08 -1.80 -11.62
N LEU A 160 7.41 -1.49 -10.36
CA LEU A 160 7.83 -0.16 -9.92
C LEU A 160 9.37 -0.12 -9.92
N ASN A 161 9.95 0.98 -10.41
CA ASN A 161 11.38 1.10 -10.71
C ASN A 161 12.32 1.05 -9.48
#